data_AF-A0A7C7P0Y0-F1
#
_entry.id   AF-A0A7C7P0Y0-F1
#
_cell.length_a   1.000
_cell.length_b   1.000
_cell.length_c   1.000
_cell.angle_alpha   90.00
_cell.angle_beta   90.00
_cell.angle_gamma   90.00
#
_symmetry.space_group_name_H-M   'P 1'
#
loop_
_entity.id
_entity.type
_entity.pdbx_description
1 polymer ?
#
loop_
_entity_poly.entity_id
_entity_poly.type
_entity_poly.pdbx_seq_one_letter_code
_entity_poly.pdbx_strand_id
1 'polypeptide(L)'
;MTRGILIRFIALSFVLSLSACREHEPVPVADLSGTQLMLRETGLPGQSYERNFVFMTTTGDSLLLVPWLLETTPGSNAISREARGWIRRSGAWEPFLAERWETPPTSHPARILPHGTFRIVAGESDIIDGIIYAEGPRNLELALGRPVAQWGGPREERFQLLEASLYLGDQRVSGMVLDMARINSADTPPRGDWAFLTSGDSLQVVLQGDMEHDIDIPPNYRGWVRLDSEELQWPSLRIDWTLTSAYQPARQNVPISWSLSSPIESVDGTLAVLAAEIVTGAGAGPVLPVQALFEVAGTISIDGLSFPVRGLFRHRRR
;
A
#
# COMPACT_ATOMS: atom_id res chain seq x y z
N MET A 1 -73.07 8.30 60.65
CA MET A 1 -73.17 9.50 59.78
C MET A 1 -71.99 9.48 58.81
N THR A 2 -72.31 9.55 57.51
CA THR A 2 -71.48 10.01 56.36
C THR A 2 -70.05 9.46 56.18
N ARG A 3 -69.80 8.46 55.30
CA ARG A 3 -69.56 8.49 53.82
C ARG A 3 -68.33 9.29 53.34
N GLY A 4 -67.44 8.62 52.59
CA GLY A 4 -66.51 9.21 51.61
C GLY A 4 -65.24 8.36 51.40
N ILE A 5 -65.16 7.38 50.49
CA ILE A 5 -64.92 7.44 49.02
C ILE A 5 -63.45 7.75 48.62
N LEU A 6 -62.82 6.70 48.07
CA LEU A 6 -62.04 6.62 46.82
C LEU A 6 -60.49 6.63 46.78
N ILE A 7 -60.02 5.65 45.98
CA ILE A 7 -58.91 5.64 45.00
C ILE A 7 -57.53 5.10 45.45
N ARG A 8 -57.22 3.93 44.85
CA ARG A 8 -55.91 3.30 44.66
C ARG A 8 -55.01 4.15 43.76
N PHE A 9 -53.71 4.20 44.03
CA PHE A 9 -52.70 4.43 42.97
C PHE A 9 -51.70 3.29 42.93
N ILE A 10 -51.66 2.66 41.77
CA ILE A 10 -50.73 1.62 41.35
C ILE A 10 -49.44 2.33 40.92
N ALA A 11 -48.31 1.99 41.55
CA ALA A 11 -46.99 2.44 41.10
C ALA A 11 -46.56 1.55 39.94
N LEU A 12 -46.60 2.08 38.71
CA LEU A 12 -46.08 1.47 37.51
C LEU A 12 -44.60 1.85 37.40
N SER A 13 -43.69 0.91 37.67
CA SER A 13 -42.25 1.11 37.49
C SER A 13 -41.92 1.16 35.99
N PHE A 14 -41.49 2.33 35.55
CA PHE A 14 -41.00 2.59 34.19
C PHE A 14 -39.56 2.04 34.08
N VAL A 15 -39.36 0.99 33.29
CA VAL A 15 -38.03 0.50 32.90
C VAL A 15 -37.57 1.34 31.71
N LEU A 16 -36.63 2.25 31.95
CA LEU A 16 -35.94 3.00 30.90
C LEU A 16 -34.79 2.14 30.35
N SER A 17 -35.00 1.61 29.16
CA SER A 17 -33.97 0.98 28.34
C SER A 17 -32.98 2.04 27.87
N LEU A 18 -31.83 2.16 28.54
CA LEU A 18 -30.70 2.92 28.02
C LEU A 18 -30.07 2.12 26.88
N SER A 19 -30.45 2.45 25.64
CA SER A 19 -29.67 2.09 24.46
C SER A 19 -28.29 2.71 24.61
N ALA A 20 -27.28 1.88 24.87
CA ALA A 20 -25.89 2.29 24.79
C ALA A 20 -25.57 2.61 23.32
N CYS A 21 -25.51 3.89 22.99
CA CYS A 21 -24.82 4.36 21.79
C CYS A 21 -23.38 3.88 21.90
N ARG A 22 -23.00 2.92 21.05
CA ARG A 22 -21.61 2.54 20.84
C ARG A 22 -20.91 3.74 20.20
N GLU A 23 -20.24 4.55 21.00
CA GLU A 23 -19.36 5.61 20.51
C GLU A 23 -18.34 4.96 19.57
N HIS A 24 -18.40 5.36 18.31
CA HIS A 24 -17.39 5.03 17.31
C HIS A 24 -16.17 5.85 17.68
N GLU A 25 -15.18 5.22 18.31
CA GLU A 25 -13.92 5.87 18.65
C GLU A 25 -13.32 6.45 17.37
N PRO A 26 -13.11 7.78 17.28
CA PRO A 26 -12.60 8.38 16.06
C PRO A 26 -11.19 7.86 15.81
N VAL A 27 -10.97 7.31 14.63
CA VAL A 27 -9.62 6.92 14.17
C VAL A 27 -8.72 8.15 14.28
N PRO A 28 -7.57 8.07 14.97
CA PRO A 28 -6.66 9.21 15.09
C PRO A 28 -6.25 9.70 13.70
N VAL A 29 -6.42 11.00 13.47
CA VAL A 29 -6.00 11.66 12.23
C VAL A 29 -4.48 11.55 12.13
N ALA A 30 -4.00 10.88 11.10
CA ALA A 30 -2.57 10.72 10.85
C ALA A 30 -1.87 12.09 10.73
N ASP A 31 -0.73 12.23 11.39
CA ASP A 31 0.17 13.36 11.16
C ASP A 31 0.75 13.26 9.75
N LEU A 32 0.37 14.20 8.87
CA LEU A 32 0.80 14.25 7.47
C LEU A 32 2.10 15.04 7.27
N SER A 33 2.86 15.25 8.34
CA SER A 33 4.18 15.90 8.30
C SER A 33 5.22 14.97 7.64
N GLY A 34 5.11 14.78 6.32
CA GLY A 34 6.06 14.00 5.52
C GLY A 34 7.42 14.71 5.33
N THR A 35 8.45 13.92 5.02
CA THR A 35 9.78 14.45 4.72
C THR A 35 9.78 15.12 3.34
N GLN A 36 10.20 16.38 3.26
CA GLN A 36 10.24 17.12 1.99
C GLN A 36 11.41 16.64 1.11
N LEU A 37 11.14 15.70 0.21
CA LEU A 37 12.01 15.41 -0.94
C LEU A 37 11.38 16.00 -2.20
N MET A 38 12.05 17.00 -2.79
CA MET A 38 11.63 17.54 -4.09
C MET A 38 12.00 16.55 -5.20
N LEU A 39 11.00 15.93 -5.81
CA LEU A 39 11.16 15.07 -6.99
C LEU A 39 11.29 15.93 -8.25
N ARG A 40 12.31 15.73 -9.08
CA ARG A 40 12.24 16.13 -10.49
C ARG A 40 11.71 14.94 -11.28
N GLU A 41 10.43 14.95 -11.66
CA GLU A 41 9.96 14.07 -12.73
C GLU A 41 10.52 14.63 -14.05
N THR A 42 11.39 13.86 -14.71
CA THR A 42 11.69 14.13 -16.12
C THR A 42 10.47 13.69 -16.92
N GLY A 43 9.54 14.62 -17.11
CA GLY A 43 8.32 14.41 -17.85
C GLY A 43 8.61 14.07 -19.31
N LEU A 44 8.14 12.90 -19.73
CA LEU A 44 7.58 12.61 -21.05
C LEU A 44 6.55 11.48 -20.86
N PRO A 45 5.35 11.55 -21.45
CA PRO A 45 4.48 10.38 -21.57
C PRO A 45 5.23 9.29 -22.34
N GLY A 46 5.34 8.10 -21.76
CA GLY A 46 6.13 7.02 -22.33
C GLY A 46 5.96 5.74 -21.54
N GLN A 47 6.53 4.65 -22.09
CA GLN A 47 6.59 3.39 -21.38
C GLN A 47 7.37 3.55 -20.06
N SER A 48 6.89 3.01 -18.96
CA SER A 48 7.70 2.87 -17.74
C SER A 48 7.54 1.48 -17.14
N TYR A 49 8.61 1.00 -16.52
CA TYR A 49 8.67 -0.30 -15.86
C TYR A 49 8.80 -0.07 -14.37
N GLU A 50 7.88 -0.63 -13.61
CA GLU A 50 7.94 -0.63 -12.15
C GLU A 50 8.31 -2.01 -11.65
N ARG A 51 9.22 -2.06 -10.68
CA ARG A 51 9.56 -3.27 -9.95
C ARG A 51 9.66 -2.93 -8.47
N ASN A 52 8.79 -3.51 -7.66
CA ASN A 52 8.68 -3.18 -6.25
C ASN A 52 8.82 -4.43 -5.41
N PHE A 53 9.62 -4.35 -4.35
CA PHE A 53 9.76 -5.39 -3.34
C PHE A 53 9.28 -4.82 -2.02
N VAL A 54 8.25 -5.39 -1.42
CA VAL A 54 7.69 -4.90 -0.16
C VAL A 54 7.82 -5.99 0.87
N PHE A 55 8.83 -5.89 1.74
CA PHE A 55 8.93 -6.75 2.91
C PHE A 55 7.93 -6.29 3.97
N MET A 56 7.24 -7.25 4.57
CA MET A 56 6.30 -7.03 5.65
C MET A 56 6.39 -8.15 6.69
N THR A 57 6.33 -7.76 7.95
CA THR A 57 6.11 -8.68 9.06
C THR A 57 5.28 -8.00 10.14
N THR A 58 4.47 -8.80 10.84
CA THR A 58 3.66 -8.36 11.98
C THR A 58 4.14 -9.07 13.24
N THR A 59 4.26 -8.32 14.34
CA THR A 59 4.55 -8.88 15.66
C THR A 59 3.63 -8.21 16.67
N GLY A 60 2.61 -8.94 17.12
CA GLY A 60 1.48 -8.35 17.85
C GLY A 60 0.86 -7.22 17.03
N ASP A 61 0.71 -6.05 17.64
CA ASP A 61 0.15 -4.86 16.99
C ASP A 61 1.20 -4.00 16.23
N SER A 62 2.44 -4.47 16.14
CA SER A 62 3.51 -3.75 15.43
C SER A 62 3.67 -4.30 14.01
N LEU A 63 3.76 -3.37 13.05
CA LEU A 63 4.06 -3.65 11.65
C LEU A 63 5.44 -3.13 11.32
N LEU A 64 6.26 -3.95 10.67
CA LEU A 64 7.50 -3.52 10.01
C LEU A 64 7.27 -3.61 8.50
N LEU A 65 7.36 -2.47 7.82
CA LEU A 65 7.33 -2.39 6.35
C LEU A 65 8.68 -1.93 5.83
N VAL A 66 9.17 -2.59 4.79
CA VAL A 66 10.36 -2.13 4.06
C VAL A 66 10.08 -2.21 2.56
N PRO A 67 9.51 -1.16 1.95
CA PRO A 67 9.37 -1.08 0.50
C PRO A 67 10.67 -0.63 -0.18
N TRP A 68 11.11 -1.39 -1.17
CA TRP A 68 12.04 -0.97 -2.23
C TRP A 68 11.24 -0.73 -3.50
N LEU A 69 11.22 0.50 -3.98
CA LEU A 69 10.46 0.91 -5.16
C LEU A 69 11.44 1.29 -6.28
N LEU A 70 11.35 0.58 -7.40
CA LEU A 70 12.20 0.82 -8.56
C LEU A 70 11.36 1.20 -9.76
N GLU A 71 11.78 2.24 -10.46
CA GLU A 71 11.15 2.73 -11.68
C GLU A 71 12.21 2.90 -12.76
N THR A 72 11.88 2.46 -13.98
CA THR A 72 12.73 2.62 -15.16
C THR A 72 11.91 3.23 -16.29
N THR A 73 12.42 4.33 -16.84
CA THR A 73 11.76 5.09 -17.90
C THR A 73 12.70 5.17 -19.11
N PRO A 74 12.44 4.40 -20.17
CA PRO A 74 13.20 4.51 -21.41
C PRO A 74 13.01 5.86 -22.08
N GLY A 75 14.11 6.50 -22.45
CA GLY A 75 14.16 7.65 -23.34
C GLY A 75 14.85 7.31 -24.67
N SER A 76 14.87 8.27 -25.59
CA SER A 76 15.48 8.07 -26.92
C SER A 76 17.00 7.84 -26.87
N ASN A 77 17.69 8.51 -25.95
CA ASN A 77 19.16 8.52 -25.88
C ASN A 77 19.72 7.88 -24.60
N ALA A 78 18.88 7.69 -23.58
CA ALA A 78 19.25 7.14 -22.29
C ALA A 78 18.03 6.51 -21.63
N ILE A 79 18.27 5.60 -20.70
CA ILE A 79 17.25 5.01 -19.82
C ILE A 79 17.45 5.61 -18.43
N SER A 80 16.44 6.35 -17.95
CA SER A 80 16.41 6.90 -16.60
C SER A 80 15.97 5.84 -15.61
N ARG A 81 16.66 5.74 -14.47
CA ARG A 81 16.43 4.74 -13.44
C ARG A 81 16.37 5.40 -12.08
N GLU A 82 15.44 4.93 -11.27
CA GLU A 82 15.24 5.38 -9.90
C GLU A 82 15.07 4.17 -8.98
N ALA A 83 15.75 4.21 -7.84
CA ALA A 83 15.56 3.25 -6.76
C ALA A 83 15.35 4.01 -5.45
N ARG A 84 14.28 3.69 -4.74
CA ARG A 84 13.93 4.30 -3.46
C ARG A 84 13.60 3.24 -2.43
N GLY A 85 13.88 3.55 -1.16
CA GLY A 85 13.64 2.62 -0.07
C GLY A 85 13.34 3.33 1.23
N TRP A 86 12.34 2.82 1.95
CA TRP A 86 11.96 3.31 3.27
C TRP A 86 11.83 2.14 4.23
N ILE A 87 12.05 2.41 5.52
CA ILE A 87 11.68 1.52 6.61
C ILE A 87 10.59 2.19 7.44
N ARG A 88 9.48 1.47 7.67
CA ARG A 88 8.43 1.88 8.60
C ARG A 88 8.52 1.03 9.84
N ARG A 89 8.88 1.65 10.96
CA ARG A 89 8.95 1.02 12.28
C ARG A 89 8.64 2.06 13.36
N SER A 90 8.14 1.62 14.51
CA SER A 90 7.98 2.47 15.70
C SER A 90 7.24 3.80 15.47
N GLY A 91 6.25 3.83 14.57
CA GLY A 91 5.48 5.05 14.31
C GLY A 91 5.97 5.90 13.13
N ALA A 92 7.20 5.70 12.64
CA ALA A 92 7.85 6.61 11.70
C ALA A 92 8.33 5.94 10.41
N TRP A 93 8.19 6.66 9.29
CA TRP A 93 8.82 6.34 8.02
C TRP A 93 10.23 6.95 7.99
N GLU A 94 11.25 6.12 7.75
CA GLU A 94 12.63 6.56 7.60
C GLU A 94 13.13 6.20 6.18
N PRO A 95 13.48 7.16 5.31
CA PRO A 95 14.11 6.85 4.03
C PRO A 95 15.54 6.36 4.24
N PHE A 96 15.95 5.32 3.52
CA PHE A 96 17.34 4.83 3.52
C PHE A 96 17.96 4.75 2.12
N LEU A 97 17.14 4.74 1.06
CA LEU A 97 17.62 4.66 -0.31
C LEU A 97 16.92 5.72 -1.16
N ALA A 98 17.70 6.50 -1.90
CA ALA A 98 17.22 7.50 -2.86
C ALA A 98 18.28 7.71 -3.95
N GLU A 99 18.28 6.84 -4.95
CA GLU A 99 19.28 6.82 -6.02
C GLU A 99 18.59 7.11 -7.36
N ARG A 100 19.24 7.94 -8.19
CA ARG A 100 18.86 8.18 -9.59
C ARG A 100 20.09 8.15 -10.46
N TRP A 101 19.99 7.46 -11.59
CA TRP A 101 21.07 7.38 -12.56
C TRP A 101 20.53 7.09 -13.96
N GLU A 102 21.39 7.24 -14.96
CA GLU A 102 21.09 6.93 -16.34
C GLU A 102 21.96 5.79 -16.85
N THR A 103 21.42 5.02 -17.80
CA THR A 103 22.16 3.98 -18.51
C THR A 103 21.96 4.13 -20.02
N PRO A 104 22.90 3.65 -20.85
CA PRO A 104 22.70 3.63 -22.30
C PRO A 104 21.44 2.81 -22.68
N PRO A 105 20.82 3.09 -23.84
CA PRO A 105 19.71 2.30 -24.37
C PRO A 105 20.06 0.81 -24.47
N THR A 106 19.09 -0.06 -24.17
CA THR A 106 19.22 -1.52 -24.24
C THR A 106 17.91 -2.15 -24.70
N SER A 107 17.98 -3.35 -25.28
CA SER A 107 16.80 -4.16 -25.61
C SER A 107 16.07 -4.71 -24.38
N HIS A 108 16.67 -4.64 -23.19
CA HIS A 108 16.09 -5.14 -21.93
C HIS A 108 15.99 -4.03 -20.87
N PRO A 109 15.20 -2.96 -21.11
CA PRO A 109 15.13 -1.82 -20.21
C PRO A 109 14.63 -2.19 -18.81
N ALA A 110 13.71 -3.16 -18.71
CA ALA A 110 13.11 -3.63 -17.45
C ALA A 110 14.08 -4.38 -16.51
N ARG A 111 15.28 -4.73 -16.97
CA ARG A 111 16.28 -5.41 -16.14
C ARG A 111 16.70 -4.48 -14.99
N ILE A 112 16.67 -4.98 -13.75
CA ILE A 112 17.17 -4.25 -12.59
C ILE A 112 18.70 -4.26 -12.64
N LEU A 113 19.31 -3.11 -12.38
CA LEU A 113 20.77 -2.97 -12.35
C LEU A 113 21.21 -2.43 -10.98
N PRO A 114 22.29 -2.97 -10.38
CA PRO A 114 22.86 -2.41 -9.17
C PRO A 114 23.47 -1.03 -9.45
N HIS A 115 23.40 -0.12 -8.46
CA HIS A 115 23.97 1.23 -8.55
C HIS A 115 24.24 1.79 -7.14
N GLY A 116 25.28 2.61 -6.97
CA GLY A 116 25.49 3.39 -5.74
C GLY A 116 25.60 2.51 -4.50
N THR A 117 24.63 2.63 -3.58
CA THR A 117 24.50 1.80 -2.36
C THR A 117 23.60 0.56 -2.54
N PHE A 118 22.85 0.49 -3.64
CA PHE A 118 21.93 -0.58 -3.98
C PHE A 118 22.63 -1.71 -4.73
N ARG A 119 22.47 -2.95 -4.25
CA ARG A 119 23.04 -4.17 -4.79
C ARG A 119 21.96 -5.24 -4.91
N ILE A 120 22.20 -6.19 -5.81
CA ILE A 120 21.31 -7.31 -6.10
C ILE A 120 22.10 -8.59 -5.93
N VAL A 121 21.53 -9.57 -5.27
CA VAL A 121 22.03 -10.94 -5.25
C VAL A 121 21.22 -11.70 -6.30
N ALA A 122 21.88 -12.13 -7.36
CA ALA A 122 21.27 -12.93 -8.41
C ALA A 122 21.59 -14.41 -8.18
N GLY A 123 20.55 -15.22 -8.19
CA GLY A 123 20.62 -16.67 -8.20
C GLY A 123 20.82 -17.22 -9.60
N GLU A 124 20.64 -18.53 -9.73
CA GLU A 124 20.66 -19.21 -11.03
C GLU A 124 19.50 -18.70 -11.92
N SER A 125 19.73 -18.65 -13.23
CA SER A 125 18.72 -18.26 -14.23
C SER A 125 18.18 -16.83 -14.11
N ASP A 126 19.01 -15.86 -13.72
CA ASP A 126 18.65 -14.43 -13.57
C ASP A 126 17.52 -14.18 -12.52
N ILE A 127 17.30 -15.13 -11.60
CA ILE A 127 16.38 -14.95 -10.47
C ILE A 127 17.04 -14.02 -9.45
N ILE A 128 16.25 -13.12 -8.84
CA ILE A 128 16.73 -12.28 -7.75
C ILE A 128 16.55 -13.08 -6.46
N ASP A 129 17.66 -13.42 -5.81
CA ASP A 129 17.68 -14.12 -4.52
C ASP A 129 17.72 -13.12 -3.36
N GLY A 130 18.11 -11.87 -3.62
CA GLY A 130 18.12 -10.86 -2.58
C GLY A 130 18.46 -9.45 -3.05
N ILE A 131 18.24 -8.51 -2.14
CA ILE A 131 18.53 -7.08 -2.32
C ILE A 131 19.34 -6.61 -1.13
N ILE A 132 20.43 -5.89 -1.40
CA ILE A 132 21.29 -5.34 -0.36
C ILE A 132 21.36 -3.82 -0.53
N TYR A 133 21.18 -3.11 0.57
CA TYR A 133 21.60 -1.72 0.71
C TYR A 133 22.76 -1.66 1.72
N ALA A 134 23.86 -1.03 1.32
CA ALA A 134 25.04 -0.89 2.15
C ALA A 134 25.60 0.54 2.06
N GLU A 135 25.58 1.26 3.19
CA GLU A 135 26.16 2.60 3.34
C GLU A 135 26.92 2.69 4.68
N GLY A 136 28.24 2.51 4.61
CA GLY A 136 29.09 2.49 5.80
C GLY A 136 28.65 1.41 6.79
N PRO A 137 28.29 1.76 8.03
CA PRO A 137 27.80 0.78 9.02
C PRO A 137 26.31 0.42 8.84
N ARG A 138 25.56 1.12 7.98
CA ARG A 138 24.13 0.85 7.74
C ARG A 138 24.01 -0.20 6.65
N ASN A 139 23.61 -1.41 7.04
CA ASN A 139 23.35 -2.51 6.13
C ASN A 139 21.92 -3.02 6.31
N LEU A 140 21.21 -3.14 5.19
CA LEU A 140 19.91 -3.77 5.08
C LEU A 140 20.01 -4.83 4.00
N GLU A 141 19.69 -6.08 4.34
CA GLU A 141 19.64 -7.17 3.38
C GLU A 141 18.27 -7.82 3.42
N LEU A 142 17.65 -7.91 2.24
CA LEU A 142 16.45 -8.67 2.01
C LEU A 142 16.84 -9.95 1.28
N ALA A 143 16.74 -11.08 1.96
CA ALA A 143 16.87 -12.40 1.34
C ALA A 143 15.48 -12.90 0.93
N LEU A 144 15.31 -13.18 -0.36
CA LEU A 144 14.10 -13.72 -0.95
C LEU A 144 14.14 -15.25 -0.85
N GLY A 145 13.05 -15.83 -0.34
CA GLY A 145 12.91 -17.27 -0.13
C GLY A 145 11.97 -17.91 -1.14
N ARG A 146 11.29 -18.97 -0.70
CA ARG A 146 10.38 -19.72 -1.57
C ARG A 146 9.13 -18.90 -1.94
N PRO A 147 8.63 -19.00 -3.17
CA PRO A 147 7.33 -18.45 -3.51
C PRO A 147 6.20 -19.22 -2.82
N VAL A 148 5.20 -18.49 -2.36
CA VAL A 148 3.99 -19.03 -1.71
C VAL A 148 2.71 -18.74 -2.47
N ALA A 149 2.73 -17.75 -3.38
CA ALA A 149 1.68 -17.50 -4.36
C ALA A 149 2.24 -16.71 -5.55
N GLN A 150 1.62 -16.86 -6.72
CA GLN A 150 1.99 -16.10 -7.91
C GLN A 150 0.76 -15.78 -8.77
N TRP A 151 0.65 -14.52 -9.15
CA TRP A 151 -0.46 -14.02 -9.95
C TRP A 151 0.00 -13.22 -11.16
N GLY A 152 -0.85 -13.25 -12.19
CA GLY A 152 -0.78 -12.38 -13.36
C GLY A 152 -1.94 -11.38 -13.38
N GLY A 153 -1.67 -10.20 -13.92
CA GLY A 153 -2.70 -9.21 -14.22
C GLY A 153 -3.01 -9.10 -15.72
N PRO A 154 -4.09 -8.38 -16.08
CA PRO A 154 -4.59 -8.31 -17.45
C PRO A 154 -3.73 -7.46 -18.41
N ARG A 155 -2.79 -6.65 -17.91
CA ARG A 155 -1.79 -5.95 -18.73
C ARG A 155 -0.37 -6.29 -18.25
N GLU A 156 -0.11 -7.59 -18.20
CA GLU A 156 1.20 -8.21 -17.97
C GLU A 156 1.84 -7.88 -16.62
N GLU A 157 1.03 -7.53 -15.62
CA GLU A 157 1.50 -7.44 -14.25
C GLU A 157 1.86 -8.82 -13.73
N ARG A 158 2.89 -8.86 -12.89
CA ARG A 158 3.26 -10.06 -12.16
C ARG A 158 3.37 -9.72 -10.69
N PHE A 159 2.68 -10.49 -9.88
CA PHE A 159 2.72 -10.39 -8.43
C PHE A 159 3.19 -11.74 -7.90
N GLN A 160 4.16 -11.73 -7.00
CA GLN A 160 4.65 -12.94 -6.37
C GLN A 160 4.77 -12.67 -4.88
N LEU A 161 4.19 -13.55 -4.07
CA LEU A 161 4.44 -13.57 -2.64
C LEU A 161 5.53 -14.58 -2.36
N LEU A 162 6.52 -14.16 -1.59
CA LEU A 162 7.63 -15.00 -1.16
C LEU A 162 7.75 -14.96 0.36
N GLU A 163 8.16 -16.08 0.94
CA GLU A 163 8.81 -16.02 2.25
C GLU A 163 10.10 -15.21 2.14
N ALA A 164 10.45 -14.48 3.19
CA ALA A 164 11.64 -13.65 3.18
C ALA A 164 12.28 -13.52 4.56
N SER A 165 13.54 -13.11 4.56
CA SER A 165 14.25 -12.70 5.76
C SER A 165 14.87 -11.33 5.54
N LEU A 166 14.59 -10.41 6.46
CA LEU A 166 15.21 -9.11 6.51
C LEU A 166 16.31 -9.11 7.56
N TYR A 167 17.52 -8.70 7.19
CA TYR A 167 18.64 -8.49 8.09
C TYR A 167 18.82 -6.99 8.34
N LEU A 168 18.71 -6.60 9.61
CA LEU A 168 18.92 -5.24 10.11
C LEU A 168 20.19 -5.26 10.97
N GLY A 169 21.35 -5.03 10.34
CA GLY A 169 22.63 -5.36 10.97
C GLY A 169 22.68 -6.87 11.28
N ASP A 170 22.90 -7.24 12.54
CA ASP A 170 23.00 -8.64 12.96
C ASP A 170 21.64 -9.30 13.28
N GLN A 171 20.55 -8.53 13.27
CA GLN A 171 19.23 -9.05 13.58
C GLN A 171 18.54 -9.57 12.33
N ARG A 172 18.18 -10.86 12.34
CA ARG A 172 17.31 -11.48 11.33
C ARG A 172 15.84 -11.40 11.74
N VAL A 173 14.99 -10.97 10.83
CA VAL A 173 13.54 -10.90 10.99
C VAL A 173 12.86 -11.66 9.85
N SER A 174 12.01 -12.63 10.19
CA SER A 174 11.21 -13.37 9.22
C SER A 174 9.95 -12.59 8.82
N GLY A 175 9.55 -12.72 7.57
CA GLY A 175 8.34 -12.09 7.04
C GLY A 175 8.03 -12.55 5.62
N MET A 176 7.21 -11.77 4.94
CA MET A 176 6.83 -11.99 3.55
C MET A 176 7.28 -10.83 2.68
N VAL A 177 7.50 -11.10 1.40
CA VAL A 177 7.75 -10.09 0.36
C VAL A 177 6.70 -10.18 -0.71
N LEU A 178 6.10 -9.05 -1.06
CA LEU A 178 5.49 -8.86 -2.36
C LEU A 178 6.57 -8.42 -3.36
N ASP A 179 6.84 -9.26 -4.34
CA ASP A 179 7.59 -8.91 -5.54
C ASP A 179 6.61 -8.60 -6.68
N MET A 180 6.50 -7.32 -7.03
CA MET A 180 5.55 -6.81 -8.00
C MET A 180 6.26 -6.19 -9.19
N ALA A 181 5.90 -6.61 -10.41
CA ALA A 181 6.32 -6.01 -11.67
C ALA A 181 5.13 -5.46 -12.44
N ARG A 182 5.23 -4.22 -12.92
CA ARG A 182 4.18 -3.56 -13.72
C ARG A 182 4.77 -2.82 -14.91
N ILE A 183 4.00 -2.75 -15.99
CA ILE A 183 4.32 -1.94 -17.16
C ILE A 183 3.25 -0.86 -17.28
N ASN A 184 3.68 0.39 -17.39
CA ASN A 184 2.86 1.49 -17.86
C ASN A 184 3.21 1.71 -19.34
N SER A 185 2.22 1.70 -20.22
CA SER A 185 2.40 2.06 -21.64
C SER A 185 1.87 3.46 -21.90
N ALA A 186 2.34 4.10 -22.97
CA ALA A 186 1.72 5.32 -23.50
C ALA A 186 0.29 5.07 -24.03
N ASP A 187 -0.02 3.83 -24.43
CA ASP A 187 -1.31 3.46 -25.06
C ASP A 187 -2.42 3.16 -24.05
N THR A 188 -2.10 3.12 -22.76
CA THR A 188 -3.05 2.81 -21.69
C THR A 188 -2.97 3.86 -20.59
N PRO A 189 -4.07 4.20 -19.90
CA PRO A 189 -4.03 5.08 -18.74
C PRO A 189 -3.00 4.57 -17.70
N PRO A 190 -2.18 5.46 -17.12
CA PRO A 190 -1.24 5.11 -16.06
C PRO A 190 -1.95 4.39 -14.92
N ARG A 191 -1.30 3.37 -14.37
CA ARG A 191 -1.81 2.68 -13.19
C ARG A 191 -1.53 3.54 -11.97
N GLY A 192 -2.54 3.72 -11.14
CA GLY A 192 -2.38 4.40 -9.87
C GLY A 192 -2.12 3.44 -8.74
N ASP A 193 -3.05 3.54 -7.80
CA ASP A 193 -2.95 3.01 -6.46
C ASP A 193 -2.83 1.49 -6.44
N TRP A 194 -2.10 1.00 -5.46
CA TRP A 194 -2.04 -0.41 -5.14
C TRP A 194 -1.82 -0.60 -3.65
N ALA A 195 -2.21 -1.76 -3.14
CA ALA A 195 -2.01 -2.10 -1.74
C ALA A 195 -1.45 -3.52 -1.58
N PHE A 196 -0.70 -3.72 -0.50
CA PHE A 196 -0.33 -5.04 -0.01
C PHE A 196 -0.73 -5.12 1.46
N LEU A 197 -1.71 -5.95 1.76
CA LEU A 197 -2.35 -6.07 3.07
C LEU A 197 -2.20 -7.50 3.58
N THR A 198 -2.14 -7.66 4.91
CA THR A 198 -2.03 -8.96 5.56
C THR A 198 -2.84 -9.02 6.84
N SER A 199 -3.36 -10.20 7.15
CA SER A 199 -3.89 -10.60 8.45
C SER A 199 -3.03 -11.75 8.98
N GLY A 200 -1.84 -11.44 9.48
CA GLY A 200 -0.83 -12.47 9.79
C GLY A 200 -0.62 -13.43 8.60
N ASP A 201 -0.67 -14.73 8.86
CA ASP A 201 -0.45 -15.77 7.85
C ASP A 201 -1.75 -16.22 7.14
N SER A 202 -2.93 -15.87 7.67
CA SER A 202 -4.22 -16.37 7.17
C SER A 202 -4.75 -15.62 5.97
N LEU A 203 -4.38 -14.34 5.78
CA LEU A 203 -4.85 -13.56 4.64
C LEU A 203 -3.72 -12.66 4.12
N GLN A 204 -3.45 -12.73 2.82
CA GLN A 204 -2.64 -11.76 2.09
C GLN A 204 -3.43 -11.25 0.90
N VAL A 205 -3.49 -9.92 0.74
CA VAL A 205 -4.25 -9.27 -0.33
C VAL A 205 -3.35 -8.29 -1.06
N VAL A 206 -3.31 -8.41 -2.38
CA VAL A 206 -2.75 -7.41 -3.29
C VAL A 206 -3.90 -6.74 -4.02
N LEU A 207 -3.98 -5.42 -3.93
CA LEU A 207 -4.99 -4.62 -4.62
C LEU A 207 -4.31 -3.75 -5.68
N GLN A 208 -4.96 -3.53 -6.81
CA GLN A 208 -4.47 -2.60 -7.83
C GLN A 208 -5.61 -1.91 -8.58
N GLY A 209 -5.51 -0.59 -8.73
CA GLY A 209 -6.39 0.18 -9.60
C GLY A 209 -6.01 0.03 -11.09
N ASP A 210 -7.01 -0.12 -11.94
CA ASP A 210 -6.82 -0.24 -13.40
C ASP A 210 -6.34 1.10 -14.04
N MET A 211 -6.48 2.22 -13.33
CA MET A 211 -5.96 3.54 -13.67
C MET A 211 -5.73 4.40 -12.42
N GLU A 212 -5.06 5.54 -12.55
CA GLU A 212 -4.96 6.55 -11.50
C GLU A 212 -6.35 7.02 -11.04
N HIS A 213 -6.50 7.27 -9.74
CA HIS A 213 -7.78 7.71 -9.18
C HIS A 213 -8.01 9.18 -9.54
N ASP A 214 -9.03 9.42 -10.37
CA ASP A 214 -9.54 10.76 -10.65
C ASP A 214 -10.79 11.03 -9.80
N ILE A 215 -11.04 12.30 -9.48
CA ILE A 215 -12.13 12.73 -8.59
C ILE A 215 -13.51 12.43 -9.22
N ASP A 216 -13.60 12.47 -10.55
CA ASP A 216 -14.88 12.36 -11.25
C ASP A 216 -15.29 10.91 -11.54
N ILE A 217 -14.31 10.01 -11.74
CA ILE A 217 -14.56 8.60 -12.07
C ILE A 217 -13.61 7.72 -11.26
N PRO A 218 -14.12 7.00 -10.23
CA PRO A 218 -13.28 6.08 -9.49
C PRO A 218 -12.87 4.90 -10.38
N PRO A 219 -11.59 4.46 -10.32
CA PRO A 219 -11.11 3.35 -11.12
C PRO A 219 -11.70 2.03 -10.59
N ASN A 220 -11.88 1.06 -11.49
CA ASN A 220 -12.06 -0.32 -11.07
C ASN A 220 -10.77 -0.82 -10.42
N TYR A 221 -10.90 -1.56 -9.33
CA TYR A 221 -9.80 -2.26 -8.68
C TYR A 221 -9.89 -3.76 -8.93
N ARG A 222 -8.74 -4.41 -8.87
CA ARG A 222 -8.60 -5.87 -8.86
C ARG A 222 -7.89 -6.29 -7.59
N GLY A 223 -8.26 -7.47 -7.10
CA GLY A 223 -7.64 -8.10 -5.95
C GLY A 223 -7.07 -9.46 -6.30
N TRP A 224 -5.89 -9.75 -5.79
CA TRP A 224 -5.32 -11.10 -5.75
C TRP A 224 -5.12 -11.46 -4.29
N VAL A 225 -5.63 -12.63 -3.90
CA VAL A 225 -5.80 -12.97 -2.50
C VAL A 225 -5.24 -14.36 -2.28
N ARG A 226 -4.46 -14.50 -1.21
CA ARG A 226 -4.13 -15.77 -0.61
C ARG A 226 -4.88 -15.85 0.71
N LEU A 227 -5.86 -16.75 0.81
CA LEU A 227 -6.63 -17.03 2.02
C LEU A 227 -6.23 -18.42 2.50
N ASP A 228 -5.53 -18.48 3.63
CA ASP A 228 -4.85 -19.66 4.15
C ASP A 228 -3.92 -20.29 3.11
N SER A 229 -4.36 -21.31 2.36
CA SER A 229 -3.60 -21.92 1.26
C SER A 229 -4.28 -21.78 -0.09
N GLU A 230 -5.45 -21.16 -0.14
CA GLU A 230 -6.23 -20.97 -1.35
C GLU A 230 -5.91 -19.63 -2.00
N GLU A 231 -5.92 -19.61 -3.33
CA GLU A 231 -5.71 -18.40 -4.12
C GLU A 231 -7.03 -17.98 -4.78
N LEU A 232 -7.44 -16.74 -4.52
CA LEU A 232 -8.65 -16.13 -5.07
C LEU A 232 -8.28 -14.90 -5.91
N GLN A 233 -9.17 -14.55 -6.84
CA GLN A 233 -9.07 -13.31 -7.58
C GLN A 233 -10.40 -12.57 -7.52
N TRP A 234 -10.33 -11.27 -7.23
CA TRP A 234 -11.46 -10.37 -7.26
C TRP A 234 -11.35 -9.50 -8.52
N PRO A 235 -12.06 -9.83 -9.61
CA PRO A 235 -11.85 -9.17 -10.90
C PRO A 235 -12.46 -7.78 -10.96
N SER A 236 -13.36 -7.45 -10.02
CA SER A 236 -13.94 -6.12 -9.87
C SER A 236 -14.16 -5.77 -8.40
N LEU A 237 -13.52 -4.68 -7.98
CA LEU A 237 -13.64 -4.06 -6.68
C LEU A 237 -13.88 -2.56 -6.86
N ARG A 238 -14.67 -2.00 -5.96
CA ARG A 238 -14.83 -0.56 -5.77
C ARG A 238 -14.06 -0.18 -4.52
N ILE A 239 -13.17 0.79 -4.65
CA ILE A 239 -12.47 1.40 -3.53
C ILE A 239 -12.76 2.89 -3.55
N ASP A 240 -13.55 3.33 -2.58
CA ASP A 240 -14.00 4.72 -2.46
C ASP A 240 -13.24 5.42 -1.35
N TRP A 241 -12.88 6.69 -1.58
CA TRP A 241 -12.27 7.54 -0.55
C TRP A 241 -13.36 8.06 0.38
N THR A 242 -13.45 7.49 1.58
CA THR A 242 -14.47 7.88 2.56
C THR A 242 -14.08 9.14 3.33
N LEU A 243 -12.78 9.36 3.53
CA LEU A 243 -12.22 10.58 4.10
C LEU A 243 -10.97 11.00 3.34
N THR A 244 -10.81 12.31 3.17
CA THR A 244 -9.62 12.91 2.57
C THR A 244 -9.07 14.01 3.49
N SER A 245 -7.79 14.31 3.32
CA SER A 245 -7.11 15.41 4.00
C SER A 245 -6.39 16.30 3.00
N ALA A 246 -6.39 17.61 3.25
CA ALA A 246 -5.74 18.57 2.37
C ALA A 246 -4.21 18.53 2.57
N TYR A 247 -3.48 18.18 1.52
CA TYR A 247 -2.02 18.22 1.46
C TYR A 247 -1.56 19.49 0.72
N GLN A 248 -1.28 20.53 1.51
CA GLN A 248 -0.96 21.87 1.01
C GLN A 248 0.27 21.94 0.08
N PRO A 249 1.37 21.19 0.30
CA PRO A 249 2.55 21.29 -0.57
C PRO A 249 2.26 21.01 -2.04
N ALA A 250 1.28 20.14 -2.34
CA ALA A 250 0.87 19.82 -3.69
C ALA A 250 -0.49 20.43 -4.09
N ARG A 251 -1.16 21.13 -3.15
CA ARG A 251 -2.54 21.62 -3.27
C ARG A 251 -3.54 20.54 -3.70
N GLN A 252 -3.37 19.34 -3.15
CA GLN A 252 -4.21 18.19 -3.43
C GLN A 252 -4.86 17.67 -2.15
N ASN A 253 -6.04 17.04 -2.29
CA ASN A 253 -6.57 16.18 -1.25
C ASN A 253 -5.98 14.78 -1.42
N VAL A 254 -5.53 14.19 -0.32
CA VAL A 254 -5.04 12.81 -0.27
C VAL A 254 -6.03 11.95 0.54
N PRO A 255 -6.28 10.69 0.14
CA PRO A 255 -7.13 9.80 0.90
C PRO A 255 -6.51 9.44 2.25
N ILE A 256 -7.33 9.44 3.29
CA ILE A 256 -6.94 9.01 4.64
C ILE A 256 -7.81 7.85 5.17
N SER A 257 -8.89 7.52 4.45
CA SER A 257 -9.73 6.37 4.72
C SER A 257 -10.41 5.88 3.45
N TRP A 258 -10.61 4.57 3.36
CA TRP A 258 -11.19 3.89 2.21
C TRP A 258 -12.28 2.91 2.65
N SER A 259 -13.30 2.75 1.81
CA SER A 259 -14.19 1.59 1.83
C SER A 259 -13.93 0.73 0.61
N LEU A 260 -13.90 -0.59 0.80
CA LEU A 260 -13.75 -1.60 -0.24
C LEU A 260 -15.04 -2.40 -0.36
N SER A 261 -15.48 -2.69 -1.57
CA SER A 261 -16.60 -3.60 -1.83
C SER A 261 -16.47 -4.25 -3.20
N SER A 262 -17.12 -5.39 -3.41
CA SER A 262 -17.31 -5.97 -4.75
C SER A 262 -18.79 -5.99 -5.14
N PRO A 263 -19.13 -5.71 -6.40
CA PRO A 263 -20.48 -5.92 -6.91
C PRO A 263 -20.80 -7.40 -7.23
N ILE A 264 -19.79 -8.27 -7.23
CA ILE A 264 -19.87 -9.66 -7.72
C ILE A 264 -19.40 -10.68 -6.68
N GLU A 265 -18.40 -10.32 -5.88
CA GLU A 265 -17.90 -11.17 -4.80
C GLU A 265 -18.52 -10.76 -3.47
N SER A 266 -18.64 -11.71 -2.54
CA SER A 266 -19.07 -11.41 -1.17
C SER A 266 -17.89 -10.86 -0.34
N VAL A 267 -17.41 -9.67 -0.71
CA VAL A 267 -16.31 -8.97 -0.04
C VAL A 267 -16.66 -7.51 0.24
N ASP A 268 -16.35 -7.07 1.46
CA ASP A 268 -16.43 -5.70 1.91
C ASP A 268 -15.26 -5.38 2.84
N GLY A 269 -14.98 -4.11 3.08
CA GLY A 269 -13.94 -3.73 4.02
C GLY A 269 -13.75 -2.24 4.20
N THR A 270 -12.93 -1.90 5.18
CA THR A 270 -12.51 -0.52 5.46
C THR A 270 -11.02 -0.50 5.74
N LEU A 271 -10.38 0.60 5.36
CA LEU A 271 -8.98 0.89 5.65
C LEU A 271 -8.86 2.33 6.11
N ALA A 272 -7.98 2.60 7.07
CA ALA A 272 -7.62 3.94 7.49
C ALA A 272 -6.12 4.08 7.62
N VAL A 273 -5.62 5.28 7.37
CA VAL A 273 -4.19 5.60 7.49
C VAL A 273 -3.79 5.63 8.96
N LEU A 274 -2.72 4.89 9.29
CA LEU A 274 -2.04 4.97 10.59
C LEU A 274 -0.81 5.89 10.53
N ALA A 275 -0.11 5.90 9.40
CA ALA A 275 1.03 6.78 9.16
C ALA A 275 1.23 7.00 7.66
N ALA A 276 1.75 8.17 7.30
CA ALA A 276 1.96 8.56 5.92
C ALA A 276 3.39 9.06 5.69
N GLU A 277 3.98 8.70 4.56
CA GLU A 277 5.10 9.41 3.95
C GLU A 277 4.63 9.93 2.60
N ILE A 278 4.64 11.25 2.40
CA ILE A 278 4.11 11.90 1.21
C ILE A 278 5.22 12.72 0.56
N VAL A 279 5.44 12.47 -0.73
CA VAL A 279 6.45 13.14 -1.55
C VAL A 279 5.77 13.92 -2.67
N THR A 280 6.12 15.20 -2.78
CA THR A 280 5.64 16.09 -3.83
C THR A 280 6.53 16.00 -5.07
N GLY A 281 5.91 15.76 -6.22
CA GLY A 281 6.54 15.82 -7.54
C GLY A 281 6.78 17.25 -8.02
N ALA A 282 7.70 17.41 -8.96
CA ALA A 282 7.83 18.65 -9.74
C ALA A 282 6.72 18.72 -10.79
N GLY A 283 6.19 19.93 -10.99
CA GLY A 283 5.21 20.23 -12.02
C GLY A 283 5.20 21.72 -12.33
N ALA A 284 4.72 22.09 -13.51
CA ALA A 284 4.60 23.49 -13.92
C ALA A 284 3.31 24.15 -13.40
N GLY A 285 2.33 23.36 -12.97
CA GLY A 285 1.02 23.81 -12.53
C GLY A 285 0.94 24.15 -11.04
N PRO A 286 -0.17 24.80 -10.60
CA PRO A 286 -0.41 25.09 -9.19
C PRO A 286 -0.75 23.83 -8.37
N VAL A 287 -1.18 22.77 -9.04
CA VAL A 287 -1.39 21.44 -8.47
C VAL A 287 -0.22 20.58 -8.90
N LEU A 288 0.49 19.99 -7.94
CA LEU A 288 1.71 19.22 -8.18
C LEU A 288 1.46 17.72 -8.00
N PRO A 289 2.19 16.83 -8.69
CA PRO A 289 2.07 15.39 -8.49
C PRO A 289 2.30 14.99 -7.03
N VAL A 290 1.64 13.91 -6.59
CA VAL A 290 1.80 13.34 -5.24
C VAL A 290 2.08 11.84 -5.34
N GLN A 291 3.05 11.40 -4.54
CA GLN A 291 3.25 9.98 -4.24
C GLN A 291 3.22 9.81 -2.74
N ALA A 292 2.40 8.87 -2.25
CA ALA A 292 2.30 8.59 -0.82
C ALA A 292 2.45 7.10 -0.54
N LEU A 293 3.14 6.80 0.57
CA LEU A 293 3.19 5.50 1.20
C LEU A 293 2.42 5.58 2.51
N PHE A 294 1.31 4.85 2.58
CA PHE A 294 0.49 4.78 3.78
C PHE A 294 0.69 3.44 4.47
N GLU A 295 1.03 3.46 5.75
CA GLU A 295 0.67 2.35 6.63
C GLU A 295 -0.84 2.44 6.86
N VAL A 296 -1.55 1.38 6.53
CA VAL A 296 -3.00 1.30 6.71
C VAL A 296 -3.39 0.15 7.61
N ALA A 297 -4.51 0.30 8.30
CA ALA A 297 -5.16 -0.75 9.06
C ALA A 297 -6.67 -0.71 8.88
N GLY A 298 -7.32 -1.85 9.10
CA GLY A 298 -8.77 -1.94 9.07
C GLY A 298 -9.23 -3.39 9.03
N THR A 299 -10.32 -3.63 8.31
CA THR A 299 -10.98 -4.93 8.27
C THR A 299 -11.38 -5.26 6.83
N ILE A 300 -11.18 -6.51 6.43
CA ILE A 300 -11.76 -7.08 5.21
C ILE A 300 -12.65 -8.24 5.62
N SER A 301 -13.90 -8.23 5.14
CA SER A 301 -14.85 -9.32 5.30
C SER A 301 -14.92 -10.13 4.01
N ILE A 302 -14.81 -11.46 4.09
CA ILE A 302 -14.91 -12.39 2.96
C ILE A 302 -15.93 -13.46 3.36
N ASP A 303 -17.03 -13.59 2.60
CA ASP A 303 -18.11 -14.54 2.90
C ASP A 303 -18.65 -14.44 4.34
N GLY A 304 -18.68 -13.21 4.88
CA GLY A 304 -19.12 -12.93 6.26
C GLY A 304 -18.07 -13.19 7.34
N LEU A 305 -16.90 -13.73 7.01
CA LEU A 305 -15.76 -13.85 7.92
C LEU A 305 -14.92 -12.58 7.90
N SER A 306 -14.56 -12.08 9.07
CA SER A 306 -13.90 -10.78 9.24
C SER A 306 -12.43 -10.95 9.59
N PHE A 307 -11.56 -10.30 8.82
CA PHE A 307 -10.11 -10.35 8.96
C PHE A 307 -9.57 -8.95 9.29
N PRO A 308 -8.91 -8.74 10.45
CA PRO A 308 -8.20 -7.50 10.72
C PRO A 308 -6.96 -7.45 9.82
N VAL A 309 -6.85 -6.40 9.01
CA VAL A 309 -5.74 -6.25 8.06
C VAL A 309 -4.87 -5.06 8.40
N ARG A 310 -3.58 -5.20 8.10
CA ARG A 310 -2.60 -4.11 8.07
C ARG A 310 -1.71 -4.23 6.86
N GLY A 311 -1.13 -3.12 6.43
CA GLY A 311 -0.13 -3.18 5.37
C GLY A 311 0.20 -1.84 4.75
N LEU A 312 0.64 -1.89 3.50
CA LEU A 312 1.02 -0.74 2.70
C LEU A 312 -0.09 -0.41 1.69
N PHE A 313 -0.51 0.85 1.62
CA PHE A 313 -1.25 1.40 0.50
C PHE A 313 -0.39 2.47 -0.17
N ARG A 314 -0.03 2.28 -1.44
CA ARG A 314 0.66 3.29 -2.22
C ARG A 314 -0.35 4.07 -3.04
N HIS A 315 -0.36 5.38 -2.84
CA HIS A 315 -1.15 6.31 -3.63
C HIS A 315 -0.25 7.08 -4.60
N ARG A 316 -0.67 7.19 -5.86
CA ARG A 316 0.04 8.01 -6.87
C ARG A 316 -0.98 8.79 -7.69
N ARG A 317 -0.72 10.10 -7.80
CA ARG A 317 -1.48 11.01 -8.65
C ARG A 317 -0.55 11.99 -9.35
N ARG A 318 -0.56 12.00 -10.67
CA ARG A 318 0.30 12.85 -11.51
C ARG A 318 -0.34 14.20 -11.85
#